data_AF-A0A1Y2JZ35-F1
#
_entry.id   AF-A0A1Y2JZ35-F1
#
_cell.length_a   1.000
_cell.length_b   1.000
_cell.length_c   1.000
_cell.angle_alpha   90.00
_cell.angle_beta   90.00
_cell.angle_gamma   90.00
#
_symmetry.space_group_name_H-M   'P 1'
#
loop_
_entity.id
_entity.type
_entity.pdbx_description
1 polymer ?
#
loop_
_entity_poly.entity_id
_entity_poly.type
_entity_poly.pdbx_seq_one_letter_code
_entity_poly.pdbx_strand_id
1 'polypeptide(L)'
;MTGSGPLQWNAAAWFGATIGFSFWLLPVGLAWVEELPMLGALFLSAWALANISGATMWRFRDRLPPHPAMQAQLTTLFAASVTAMAGAKRDGLLIEFVPHWDHPQRLFGLLVVFPLLMAALAIREHRYGR
;
A
#
# COMPACT_ATOMS: atom_id res chain seq x y z
N MET A 1 17.54 -17.53 2.47
CA MET A 1 18.66 -17.29 1.53
C MET A 1 18.75 -15.79 1.24
N THR A 2 19.92 -15.19 1.43
CA THR A 2 20.20 -13.80 1.04
C THR A 2 20.23 -13.73 -0.48
N GLY A 3 19.41 -12.88 -1.10
CA GLY A 3 19.43 -12.71 -2.56
C GLY A 3 20.81 -12.18 -2.98
N SER A 4 21.30 -12.52 -4.17
CA SER A 4 22.60 -12.06 -4.69
C SER A 4 22.63 -10.57 -5.08
N GLY A 5 21.71 -9.75 -4.56
CA GLY A 5 21.55 -8.35 -4.89
C GLY A 5 21.64 -7.41 -3.67
N PRO A 6 21.66 -6.10 -3.90
CA PRO A 6 21.73 -5.07 -2.85
C PRO A 6 20.47 -5.00 -1.98
N LEU A 7 19.37 -5.59 -2.45
CA LEU A 7 18.12 -5.73 -1.72
C LEU A 7 18.09 -7.08 -1.01
N GLN A 8 17.83 -7.04 0.29
CA GLN A 8 17.76 -8.21 1.16
C GLN A 8 16.41 -8.27 1.87
N TRP A 9 15.94 -9.48 2.15
CA TRP A 9 14.77 -9.68 2.98
C TRP A 9 15.05 -9.22 4.41
N ASN A 10 14.25 -8.27 4.92
CA ASN A 10 14.29 -7.82 6.29
C ASN A 10 12.86 -7.82 6.86
N ALA A 11 12.65 -8.60 7.94
CA ALA A 11 11.31 -8.78 8.51
C ALA A 11 10.71 -7.47 9.01
N ALA A 12 11.48 -6.72 9.81
CA ALA A 12 11.01 -5.46 10.41
C ALA A 12 10.66 -4.44 9.33
N ALA A 13 11.49 -4.29 8.29
CA ALA A 13 11.22 -3.40 7.17
C ALA A 13 10.01 -3.86 6.35
N TRP A 14 9.88 -5.17 6.09
CA TRP A 14 8.80 -5.73 5.29
C TRP A 14 7.43 -5.56 5.95
N PHE A 15 7.32 -5.99 7.21
CA PHE A 15 6.07 -5.86 7.97
C PHE A 15 5.80 -4.41 8.35
N GLY A 16 6.82 -3.67 8.77
CA GLY A 16 6.71 -2.26 9.09
C GLY A 16 6.19 -1.43 7.91
N ALA A 17 6.70 -1.65 6.70
CA ALA A 17 6.20 -0.99 5.50
C ALA A 17 4.78 -1.44 5.14
N THR A 18 4.50 -2.75 5.16
CA THR A 18 3.17 -3.29 4.81
C THR A 18 2.10 -2.75 5.76
N ILE A 19 2.36 -2.80 7.07
CA ILE A 19 1.45 -2.26 8.08
C ILE A 19 1.40 -0.74 7.92
N GLY A 20 2.53 -0.04 7.90
CA GLY A 20 2.56 1.43 7.83
C GLY A 20 1.78 2.01 6.66
N PHE A 21 1.93 1.45 5.45
CA PHE A 21 1.22 1.95 4.27
C PHE A 21 -0.25 1.53 4.18
N SER A 22 -0.65 0.44 4.84
CA SER A 22 -2.04 -0.03 4.83
C SER A 22 -2.84 0.35 6.08
N PHE A 23 -2.17 0.76 7.16
CA PHE A 23 -2.78 0.89 8.49
C PHE A 23 -3.99 1.82 8.50
N TRP A 24 -3.92 2.93 7.77
CA TRP A 24 -5.00 3.92 7.70
C TRP A 24 -6.29 3.38 7.05
N LEU A 25 -6.22 2.33 6.22
CA LEU A 25 -7.39 1.72 5.59
C LEU A 25 -8.30 1.03 6.61
N LEU A 26 -7.71 0.46 7.67
CA LEU A 26 -8.44 -0.31 8.68
C LEU A 26 -9.39 0.57 9.53
N PRO A 27 -8.94 1.63 10.23
CA PRO A 27 -9.84 2.46 11.03
C PRO A 27 -10.88 3.19 10.17
N VAL A 28 -10.53 3.60 8.95
CA VAL A 28 -11.48 4.22 8.02
C VAL A 28 -12.56 3.23 7.61
N GLY A 29 -12.18 1.99 7.27
CA GLY A 29 -13.14 0.94 6.93
C GLY A 29 -14.06 0.57 8.08
N LEU A 30 -13.53 0.48 9.31
CA LEU A 30 -14.33 0.23 10.51
C LEU A 30 -15.30 1.38 10.82
N ALA A 31 -14.86 2.64 10.65
CA ALA A 31 -15.71 3.80 10.88
C ALA A 31 -16.91 3.85 9.92
N TRP A 32 -16.78 3.35 8.70
CA TRP A 32 -17.82 3.41 7.67
C TRP A 32 -18.63 2.14 7.46
N VAL A 33 -18.28 1.02 8.10
CA VAL A 33 -18.95 -0.27 7.82
C VAL A 33 -20.42 -0.29 8.21
N GLU A 34 -20.82 0.50 9.22
CA GLU A 34 -22.21 0.54 9.68
C GLU A 34 -23.07 1.52 8.85
N GLU A 35 -22.54 2.72 8.60
CA GLU A 35 -23.27 3.78 7.88
C GLU A 35 -23.23 3.60 6.35
N LEU A 36 -22.11 3.09 5.84
CA LEU A 36 -21.81 2.95 4.41
C LEU A 36 -21.18 1.58 4.13
N PRO A 37 -21.94 0.49 4.26
CA PRO A 37 -21.40 -0.87 4.33
C PRO A 37 -20.56 -1.25 3.13
N MET A 38 -20.94 -0.80 1.92
CA MET A 38 -20.17 -1.08 0.71
C MET A 38 -18.81 -0.38 0.71
N LEU A 39 -18.74 0.86 1.19
CA LEU A 39 -17.49 1.61 1.28
C LEU A 39 -16.61 1.10 2.42
N GLY A 40 -17.19 0.82 3.59
CA GLY A 40 -16.48 0.19 4.70
C GLY A 40 -15.89 -1.16 4.28
N ALA A 41 -16.67 -2.01 3.60
CA ALA A 41 -16.19 -3.27 3.04
C ALA A 41 -15.08 -3.08 2.00
N LEU A 42 -15.14 -2.02 1.17
CA LEU A 42 -14.08 -1.69 0.22
C LEU A 42 -12.76 -1.38 0.92
N PHE A 43 -12.79 -0.57 1.97
CA PHE A 43 -11.60 -0.22 2.75
C PHE A 43 -11.02 -1.42 3.50
N LEU A 44 -11.89 -2.21 4.15
CA LEU A 44 -11.48 -3.41 4.87
C LEU A 44 -10.91 -4.48 3.92
N SER A 45 -11.50 -4.66 2.74
CA SER A 45 -10.98 -5.58 1.72
C SER A 45 -9.66 -5.10 1.13
N ALA A 46 -9.50 -3.80 0.90
CA ALA A 46 -8.24 -3.19 0.46
C ALA A 46 -7.12 -3.41 1.51
N TRP A 47 -7.42 -3.19 2.79
CA TRP A 47 -6.51 -3.46 3.90
C TRP A 47 -6.12 -4.96 3.96
N ALA A 48 -7.12 -5.84 3.91
CA ALA A 48 -6.91 -7.28 3.97
C ALA A 48 -6.07 -7.77 2.79
N LEU A 49 -6.37 -7.32 1.57
CA LEU A 49 -5.63 -7.68 0.37
C LEU A 49 -4.14 -7.32 0.48
N ALA A 50 -3.84 -6.10 0.92
CA ALA A 50 -2.46 -5.64 1.09
C ALA A 50 -1.68 -6.44 2.15
N ASN A 51 -2.32 -6.80 3.26
CA ASN A 51 -1.69 -7.57 4.33
C ASN A 51 -1.54 -9.04 3.98
N ILE A 52 -2.55 -9.65 3.34
CA ILE A 52 -2.50 -11.03 2.86
C ILE A 52 -1.44 -11.17 1.76
N SER A 53 -1.33 -10.22 0.83
CA SER A 53 -0.28 -10.25 -0.20
C SER A 53 1.10 -10.15 0.43
N GLY A 54 1.29 -9.23 1.38
CA GLY A 54 2.55 -9.04 2.10
C GLY A 54 2.96 -10.28 2.91
N ALA A 55 2.01 -10.88 3.63
CA ALA A 55 2.24 -12.11 4.39
C ALA A 55 2.55 -13.31 3.48
N THR A 56 1.85 -13.40 2.35
CA THR A 56 2.03 -14.47 1.36
C THR A 56 3.42 -14.39 0.72
N MET A 57 3.84 -13.21 0.25
CA MET A 57 5.19 -13.00 -0.28
C MET A 57 6.27 -13.29 0.77
N TRP A 58 6.05 -12.90 2.03
CA TRP A 58 6.96 -13.22 3.13
C TRP A 58 7.08 -14.73 3.39
N ARG A 59 5.96 -15.46 3.31
CA ARG A 59 5.95 -16.93 3.44
C ARG A 59 6.75 -17.59 2.32
N PHE A 60 6.71 -17.03 1.11
CA PHE A 60 7.45 -17.52 -0.06
C PHE A 60 8.79 -16.82 -0.28
N ARG A 61 9.31 -16.09 0.72
CA ARG A 61 10.54 -15.28 0.59
C ARG A 61 11.77 -16.07 0.13
N ASP A 62 11.85 -17.36 0.49
CA ASP A 62 12.97 -18.22 0.10
C ASP A 62 12.93 -18.62 -1.39
N ARG A 63 11.79 -18.41 -2.06
CA ARG A 63 11.57 -18.70 -3.49
C ARG A 63 11.40 -17.45 -4.34
N LEU A 64 11.26 -16.29 -3.71
CA LEU A 64 10.98 -15.02 -4.38
C LEU A 64 12.21 -14.09 -4.29
N PRO A 65 12.70 -13.58 -5.43
CA PRO A 65 13.73 -12.55 -5.40
C PRO A 65 13.19 -11.28 -4.71
N PRO A 66 14.00 -10.60 -3.87
CA PRO A 66 13.54 -9.46 -3.07
C PRO A 66 12.97 -8.30 -3.92
N HIS A 67 13.66 -7.90 -4.99
CA HIS A 67 13.26 -6.77 -5.83
C HIS A 67 11.85 -6.92 -6.43
N PRO A 68 11.53 -7.97 -7.22
CA PRO A 68 10.20 -8.12 -7.80
C PRO A 68 9.11 -8.27 -6.72
N ALA A 69 9.41 -8.89 -5.57
CA ALA A 69 8.46 -8.96 -4.47
C ALA A 69 8.13 -7.59 -3.88
N MET A 70 9.14 -6.73 -3.67
CA MET A 70 8.93 -5.34 -3.21
C MET A 70 8.12 -4.53 -4.22
N GLN A 71 8.42 -4.66 -5.52
CA GLN A 71 7.67 -3.98 -6.59
C GLN A 71 6.20 -4.42 -6.62
N ALA A 72 5.96 -5.73 -6.53
CA ALA A 72 4.61 -6.29 -6.51
C ALA A 72 3.84 -5.80 -5.27
N GLN A 73 4.46 -5.81 -4.09
CA GLN A 73 3.82 -5.34 -2.86
C GLN A 73 3.49 -3.84 -2.90
N LEU A 74 4.40 -3.00 -3.39
CA LEU A 74 4.14 -1.56 -3.58
C LEU A 74 3.02 -1.33 -4.59
N THR A 75 2.95 -2.12 -5.67
CA THR A 75 1.87 -2.07 -6.65
C THR A 75 0.53 -2.44 -6.02
N THR A 76 0.48 -3.49 -5.21
CA THR A 76 -0.75 -3.88 -4.49
C THR A 76 -1.20 -2.77 -3.54
N LEU A 77 -0.29 -2.20 -2.75
CA LEU A 77 -0.60 -1.10 -1.83
C LEU A 77 -1.10 0.14 -2.58
N PHE A 78 -0.47 0.49 -3.70
CA PHE A 78 -0.88 1.58 -4.55
C PHE A 78 -2.28 1.36 -5.11
N ALA A 79 -2.53 0.20 -5.72
CA ALA A 79 -3.83 -0.15 -6.30
C ALA A 79 -4.94 -0.17 -5.24
N ALA A 80 -4.68 -0.77 -4.07
CA ALA A 80 -5.60 -0.79 -2.94
C ALA A 80 -5.95 0.63 -2.47
N SER A 81 -4.94 1.49 -2.30
CA SER A 81 -5.11 2.88 -1.86
C SER A 81 -5.88 3.72 -2.89
N VAL A 82 -5.52 3.61 -4.17
CA VAL A 82 -6.23 4.29 -5.28
C VAL A 82 -7.69 3.85 -5.31
N THR A 83 -7.96 2.56 -5.21
CA THR A 83 -9.32 2.01 -5.27
C THR A 83 -10.17 2.51 -4.10
N ALA A 84 -9.64 2.46 -2.87
CA ALA A 84 -10.34 2.96 -1.69
C ALA A 84 -10.63 4.47 -1.79
N MET A 85 -9.64 5.28 -2.20
CA MET A 85 -9.81 6.72 -2.36
C MET A 85 -10.76 7.08 -3.52
N ALA A 86 -10.73 6.33 -4.63
CA ALA A 86 -11.65 6.53 -5.74
C ALA A 86 -13.10 6.21 -5.33
N GLY A 87 -13.30 5.15 -4.52
CA GLY A 87 -14.59 4.82 -3.91
C GLY A 87 -15.09 5.96 -3.01
N ALA A 88 -14.26 6.42 -2.08
CA ALA A 88 -14.60 7.54 -1.20
C ALA A 88 -14.88 8.85 -1.96
N LYS A 89 -14.20 9.07 -3.09
CA LYS A 89 -14.46 10.23 -3.97
C LYS A 89 -15.83 10.14 -4.62
N ARG A 90 -16.17 8.96 -5.15
CA ARG A 90 -17.43 8.72 -5.85
C ARG A 90 -18.63 9.01 -4.96
N ASP A 91 -18.53 8.64 -3.69
CA ASP A 91 -19.60 8.80 -2.70
C ASP A 91 -19.59 10.17 -1.99
N GLY A 92 -18.67 11.08 -2.36
CA GLY A 92 -18.61 12.46 -1.85
C GLY A 92 -17.89 12.64 -0.50
N LEU A 93 -17.46 11.54 0.13
CA LEU A 93 -17.00 11.49 1.52
C LEU A 93 -15.56 11.92 1.73
N LEU A 94 -14.81 12.11 0.64
CA LEU A 94 -13.48 12.71 0.68
C LEU A 94 -13.49 14.15 1.23
N ILE A 95 -14.64 14.84 1.16
CA ILE A 95 -14.82 16.19 1.69
C ILE A 95 -15.07 16.17 3.22
N GLU A 96 -15.73 15.13 3.72
CA GLU A 96 -16.10 15.02 5.15
C GLU A 96 -14.91 14.67 6.06
N PHE A 97 -13.94 13.92 5.54
CA PHE A 97 -12.77 13.49 6.32
C PHE A 97 -11.82 14.63 6.69
N VAL A 98 -11.81 15.71 5.90
CA VAL A 98 -10.98 16.89 6.17
C VAL A 98 -11.77 18.16 5.80
N PRO A 99 -12.72 18.60 6.66
CA PRO A 99 -13.61 19.72 6.36
C PRO A 99 -12.89 21.05 6.07
N HIS A 100 -11.61 21.15 6.47
CA HIS A 100 -10.78 22.34 6.32
C HIS A 100 -9.79 22.27 5.13
N TRP A 101 -9.82 21.20 4.33
CA TRP A 101 -9.01 21.12 3.13
C TRP A 101 -9.85 21.54 1.92
N ASP A 102 -9.55 22.73 1.39
CA ASP A 102 -10.18 23.29 0.19
C ASP A 102 -10.12 22.35 -1.03
N HIS A 103 -9.17 21.40 -1.02
CA HIS A 103 -8.93 20.47 -2.11
C HIS A 103 -8.58 19.06 -1.57
N PRO A 104 -9.57 18.23 -1.18
CA PRO A 104 -9.32 16.86 -0.71
C PRO A 104 -8.67 15.98 -1.79
N GLN A 105 -8.74 16.40 -3.06
CA GLN A 105 -8.01 15.81 -4.18
C GLN A 105 -6.48 15.81 -3.98
N ARG A 106 -5.94 16.71 -3.14
CA ARG A 106 -4.52 16.75 -2.80
C ARG A 106 -4.07 15.49 -2.05
N LEU A 107 -4.98 14.76 -1.39
CA LEU A 107 -4.68 13.46 -0.78
C LEU A 107 -4.17 12.46 -1.83
N PHE A 108 -4.65 12.52 -3.08
CA PHE A 108 -4.13 11.66 -4.15
C PHE A 108 -2.65 11.95 -4.46
N GLY A 109 -2.18 13.17 -4.16
CA GLY A 109 -0.76 13.52 -4.26
C GLY A 109 0.12 12.70 -3.33
N LEU A 110 -0.39 12.25 -2.18
CA LEU A 110 0.36 11.37 -1.27
C LEU A 110 0.62 10.00 -1.92
N LEU A 111 -0.25 9.55 -2.83
CA LEU A 111 -0.07 8.27 -3.52
C LEU A 111 1.13 8.27 -4.48
N VAL A 112 1.68 9.44 -4.83
CA VAL A 112 2.92 9.55 -5.60
C VAL A 112 4.11 8.94 -4.86
N VAL A 113 4.03 8.77 -3.52
CA VAL A 113 5.05 8.07 -2.74
C VAL A 113 5.30 6.65 -3.25
N PHE A 114 4.27 5.93 -3.70
CA PHE A 114 4.39 4.56 -4.18
C PHE A 114 5.26 4.46 -5.45
N PRO A 115 4.94 5.13 -6.58
CA PRO A 115 5.78 5.08 -7.77
C PRO A 115 7.18 5.67 -7.53
N LEU A 116 7.33 6.67 -6.64
CA LEU A 116 8.65 7.18 -6.27
C LEU A 116 9.50 6.13 -5.55
N LEU A 117 8.91 5.38 -4.61
CA LEU A 117 9.59 4.28 -3.94
C LEU A 117 9.92 3.14 -4.91
N MET A 118 9.00 2.79 -5.80
CA MET A 118 9.23 1.79 -6.86
C MET A 118 10.42 2.19 -7.74
N ALA A 119 10.46 3.45 -8.19
CA ALA A 119 11.56 3.99 -8.98
C ALA A 119 12.87 4.01 -8.20
N ALA A 120 12.85 4.44 -6.93
CA ALA A 120 14.03 4.46 -6.08
C ALA A 120 14.62 3.06 -5.86
N LEU A 121 13.77 2.04 -5.65
CA LEU A 121 14.19 0.65 -5.54
C LEU A 121 14.76 0.11 -6.86
N ALA A 122 14.13 0.43 -7.99
CA ALA A 122 14.62 0.03 -9.31
C ALA A 122 15.99 0.64 -9.63
N ILE A 123 16.18 1.94 -9.32
CA ILE A 123 17.47 2.63 -9.50
C ILE A 123 18.54 2.00 -8.61
N ARG A 124 18.21 1.69 -7.35
CA ARG A 124 19.13 1.05 -6.41
C ARG A 124 19.55 -0.33 -6.90
N GLU A 125 18.60 -1.15 -7.34
CA GLU A 125 18.89 -2.48 -7.89
C GLU A 125 19.82 -2.39 -9.11
N HIS A 126 19.53 -1.48 -10.04
CA HIS A 126 20.35 -1.31 -11.24
C HIS A 126 21.78 -0.79 -10.94
N ARG A 127 21.96 0.05 -9.92
CA ARG A 127 23.27 0.63 -9.56
C ARG A 127 24.18 -0.33 -8.80
N TYR A 128 23.62 -1.19 -7.96
CA TYR A 128 24.40 -2.01 -7.03
C TYR A 128 24.25 -3.52 -7.26
N GLY A 129 23.44 -3.94 -8.23
CA GLY A 129 23.26 -5.34 -8.63
C GLY A 129 24.17 -5.79 -9.79
N ARG A 130 25.18 -5.00 -10.16
CA ARG A 130 26.23 -5.39 -11.13
C ARG A 130 27.53 -5.73 -10.40
#